data_AF-A0AAD0UP38-F1
#
_entry.id   AF-A0AAD0UP38-F1
#
_cell.length_a   1.000
_cell.length_b   1.000
_cell.length_c   1.000
_cell.angle_alpha   90.00
_cell.angle_beta   90.00
_cell.angle_gamma   90.00
#
_symmetry.space_group_name_H-M   'P 1'
#
loop_
_entity.id
_entity.type
_entity.pdbx_description
1 polymer ?
#
loop_
_entity_poly.entity_id
_entity_poly.type
_entity_poly.pdbx_seq_one_letter_code
_entity_poly.pdbx_strand_id
1 'polypeptide(L)'
;MFRTAFLFLLLFSISCKASFDPYNPEIPYSKAWLDTITLRCVLHQNAGCLENIPPAVSPFSPDKVSDTGQTVCYDTSTNIACANAGYPSQDADFTSVPSNRSFVGPTAHPIYTNDYTTLDAIRGLIWKTCPEGLSGPACGTGTASSIPFPSVDSTCSALNSQNAGSGYAGITTWRMPSIYELARFSNIENPTGVDTANFPGSPNVNFYSGTPYAPSPANTGWYIQINAGFYDQLNSLSAAMAVRCVSGTSLSAPSLTNNGDGTVTDNRSGLVWQGGAGSGGTSSWQSALTYCNGLNLAGRTWRLPNVNELQSIVDYTVTNPSINATYFPGTVSQYYWTSSTPKTNLTYAWAVFFNSGLIGGNGKSNTLYVRCVAGP
;
A
#
# COMPACT_ATOMS: atom_id res chain seq x y z
N MET A 1 65.28 -23.27 -35.48
CA MET A 1 64.88 -21.93 -35.02
C MET A 1 63.36 -21.88 -34.92
N PHE A 2 62.86 -21.67 -33.70
CA PHE A 2 61.55 -21.18 -33.26
C PHE A 2 60.20 -21.73 -33.76
N ARG A 3 59.40 -22.11 -32.75
CA ARG A 3 57.95 -22.39 -32.70
C ARG A 3 57.09 -21.21 -33.16
N THR A 4 55.86 -21.48 -33.62
CA THR A 4 54.65 -20.83 -33.04
C THR A 4 53.37 -21.55 -33.42
N ALA A 5 52.52 -21.76 -32.42
CA ALA A 5 51.22 -22.40 -32.49
C ALA A 5 50.16 -21.43 -33.05
N PHE A 6 49.20 -21.93 -33.84
CA PHE A 6 47.96 -21.22 -34.11
C PHE A 6 46.80 -21.95 -33.40
N LEU A 7 46.35 -21.30 -32.33
CA LEU A 7 45.23 -21.68 -31.50
C LEU A 7 43.92 -21.41 -32.26
N PHE A 8 43.01 -22.38 -32.22
CA PHE A 8 41.63 -22.30 -32.68
C PHE A 8 40.87 -21.13 -32.00
N LEU A 9 40.16 -20.32 -32.78
CA LEU A 9 39.00 -19.58 -32.30
C LEU A 9 37.87 -19.70 -33.34
N LEU A 10 37.00 -20.69 -33.13
CA LEU A 10 35.68 -20.74 -33.75
C LEU A 10 34.85 -19.57 -33.21
N LEU A 11 34.59 -18.56 -34.04
CA LEU A 11 33.55 -17.56 -33.81
C LEU A 11 32.18 -18.24 -33.97
N PHE A 12 31.63 -18.77 -32.87
CA PHE A 12 30.21 -19.08 -32.78
C PHE A 12 29.44 -17.76 -32.85
N SER A 13 28.91 -17.46 -34.03
CA SER A 13 27.87 -16.45 -34.24
C SER A 13 26.57 -16.97 -33.64
N ILE A 14 26.41 -16.81 -32.33
CA ILE A 14 25.12 -16.99 -31.66
C ILE A 14 24.27 -15.77 -32.05
N SER A 15 23.52 -15.91 -33.14
CA SER A 15 22.32 -15.11 -33.35
C SER A 15 21.30 -15.49 -32.28
N CYS A 16 21.39 -14.85 -31.11
CA CYS A 16 20.33 -14.89 -30.13
C CYS A 16 19.14 -14.08 -30.68
N LYS A 17 18.30 -14.71 -31.51
CA LYS A 17 16.88 -14.37 -31.53
C LYS A 17 16.31 -14.87 -30.20
N ALA A 18 16.55 -14.12 -29.14
CA ALA A 18 15.76 -14.25 -27.92
C ALA A 18 14.38 -13.68 -28.26
N SER A 19 13.46 -14.55 -28.65
CA SER A 19 12.04 -14.33 -28.42
C SER A 19 11.82 -14.41 -26.90
N PHE A 20 12.35 -13.44 -26.17
CA PHE A 20 11.86 -13.13 -24.84
C PHE A 20 10.61 -12.33 -25.09
N ASP A 21 9.46 -12.90 -24.74
CA ASP A 21 8.23 -12.15 -24.65
C ASP A 21 8.31 -11.32 -23.35
N PRO A 22 8.49 -9.99 -23.42
CA PRO A 22 8.49 -9.14 -22.22
C PRO A 22 7.09 -9.05 -21.58
N TYR A 23 6.08 -9.70 -22.16
CA TYR A 23 4.69 -9.69 -21.73
C TYR A 23 4.21 -11.10 -21.34
N ASN A 24 4.88 -11.74 -20.37
CA ASN A 24 4.20 -12.78 -19.61
C ASN A 24 3.46 -12.14 -18.43
N PRO A 25 2.11 -11.96 -18.49
CA PRO A 25 1.33 -11.41 -17.39
C PRO A 25 1.34 -12.29 -16.12
N GLU A 26 1.84 -13.53 -16.20
CA GLU A 26 2.00 -14.42 -15.05
C GLU A 26 3.31 -14.21 -14.27
N ILE A 27 4.27 -13.43 -14.79
CA ILE A 27 5.49 -13.08 -14.06
C ILE A 27 5.26 -11.69 -13.45
N PRO A 28 5.36 -11.52 -12.11
CA PRO A 28 5.26 -10.20 -11.49
C PRO A 28 6.23 -9.25 -12.18
N TYR A 29 5.72 -8.15 -12.73
CA TYR A 29 6.43 -7.22 -13.62
C TYR A 29 7.78 -6.76 -13.05
N SER A 30 7.86 -6.64 -11.72
CA SER A 30 9.06 -6.33 -10.95
C SER A 30 10.16 -7.40 -11.06
N LYS A 31 9.84 -8.70 -11.20
CA LYS A 31 10.83 -9.76 -11.44
C LYS A 31 11.34 -9.73 -12.88
N ALA A 32 10.47 -9.60 -13.87
CA ALA A 32 10.87 -9.47 -15.26
C ALA A 32 11.70 -8.19 -15.51
N TRP A 33 11.35 -7.09 -14.84
CA TRP A 33 12.13 -5.86 -14.81
C TRP A 33 13.47 -6.04 -14.10
N LEU A 34 13.52 -6.69 -12.92
CA LEU A 34 14.79 -7.00 -12.24
C LEU A 34 15.68 -7.85 -13.14
N ASP A 35 15.16 -8.95 -13.68
CA ASP A 35 15.90 -9.85 -14.56
C ASP A 35 16.38 -9.12 -15.81
N THR A 36 15.58 -8.20 -16.36
CA THR A 36 15.96 -7.36 -17.51
C THR A 36 17.04 -6.33 -17.14
N ILE A 37 16.97 -5.71 -15.96
CA ILE A 37 18.00 -4.79 -15.46
C ILE A 37 19.28 -5.55 -15.16
N THR A 38 19.20 -6.69 -14.47
CA THR A 38 20.34 -7.57 -14.21
C THR A 38 20.98 -8.00 -15.51
N LEU A 39 20.19 -8.46 -16.49
CA LEU A 39 20.69 -8.88 -17.79
C LEU A 39 21.32 -7.71 -18.56
N ARG A 40 20.71 -6.51 -18.54
CA ARG A 40 21.27 -5.30 -19.17
C ARG A 40 22.55 -4.82 -18.49
N CYS A 41 22.60 -4.85 -17.16
CA CYS A 41 23.80 -4.54 -16.37
C CYS A 41 24.95 -5.49 -16.72
N VAL A 42 24.66 -6.80 -16.78
CA VAL A 42 25.63 -7.85 -17.13
C VAL A 42 26.11 -7.72 -18.58
N LEU A 43 25.20 -7.44 -19.53
CA LEU A 43 25.55 -7.29 -20.94
C LEU A 43 26.30 -5.99 -21.27
N HIS A 44 26.07 -4.90 -20.52
CA HIS A 44 26.78 -3.62 -20.71
C HIS A 44 28.09 -3.48 -19.90
N GLN A 45 28.53 -4.52 -19.17
CA GLN A 45 29.80 -4.55 -18.40
C GLN A 45 30.05 -3.34 -17.48
N ASN A 46 29.01 -2.74 -16.91
CA ASN A 46 29.18 -1.58 -16.04
C ASN A 46 29.25 -2.02 -14.58
N ALA A 47 30.46 -2.00 -13.98
CA ALA A 47 30.75 -2.62 -12.69
C ALA A 47 29.91 -2.08 -11.51
N GLY A 48 29.46 -0.82 -11.56
CA GLY A 48 28.61 -0.21 -10.51
C GLY A 48 27.12 -0.56 -10.61
N CYS A 49 26.70 -1.31 -11.62
CA CYS A 49 25.28 -1.61 -11.88
C CYS A 49 24.75 -2.72 -10.96
N LEU A 50 25.62 -3.66 -10.54
CA LEU A 50 25.27 -4.79 -9.66
C LEU A 50 25.01 -4.36 -8.20
N GLU A 51 25.60 -3.25 -7.75
CA GLU A 51 25.41 -2.70 -6.40
C GLU A 51 24.02 -2.08 -6.19
N ASN A 52 23.28 -1.84 -7.28
CA ASN A 52 21.94 -1.25 -7.26
C ASN A 52 20.82 -2.27 -7.55
N ILE A 53 21.15 -3.57 -7.68
CA ILE A 53 20.15 -4.61 -7.89
C ILE A 53 19.55 -5.00 -6.53
N PRO A 54 18.23 -4.88 -6.32
CA PRO A 54 17.60 -5.35 -5.09
C PRO A 54 17.90 -6.84 -4.86
N PRO A 55 18.17 -7.28 -3.63
CA PRO A 55 18.43 -8.69 -3.33
C PRO A 55 17.27 -9.57 -3.82
N ALA A 56 17.58 -10.84 -4.15
CA ALA A 56 16.66 -11.83 -4.71
C ALA A 56 15.26 -11.72 -4.06
N VAL A 57 14.30 -11.25 -4.85
CA VAL A 57 12.99 -10.90 -4.31
C VAL A 57 12.20 -12.19 -4.08
N SER A 58 11.73 -12.39 -2.85
CA SER A 58 10.64 -13.31 -2.52
C SER A 58 9.51 -13.13 -3.55
N PRO A 59 8.72 -14.18 -3.88
CA PRO A 59 7.51 -13.97 -4.66
C PRO A 59 6.68 -12.83 -4.03
N PHE A 60 6.34 -11.84 -4.85
CA PHE A 60 5.53 -10.71 -4.43
C PHE A 60 4.13 -11.19 -4.02
N SER A 61 3.53 -10.52 -3.05
CA SER A 61 2.12 -10.67 -2.70
C SER A 61 1.45 -9.32 -2.89
N PRO A 62 0.88 -9.05 -4.09
CA PRO A 62 0.22 -7.79 -4.39
C PRO A 62 -0.78 -7.39 -3.29
N ASP A 63 -1.54 -8.36 -2.81
CA ASP A 63 -2.63 -8.07 -1.88
C ASP A 63 -2.24 -8.12 -0.40
N LYS A 64 -0.95 -8.29 -0.06
CA LYS A 64 -0.52 -8.25 1.35
C LYS A 64 -0.90 -6.92 1.98
N VAL A 65 -1.18 -6.96 3.28
CA VAL A 65 -1.49 -5.77 4.09
C VAL A 65 -0.23 -5.39 4.87
N SER A 66 0.17 -4.13 4.80
CA SER A 66 1.31 -3.64 5.58
C SER A 66 0.86 -3.28 6.99
N ASP A 67 1.68 -3.63 7.98
CA ASP A 67 1.56 -3.10 9.33
C ASP A 67 1.59 -1.56 9.34
N THR A 68 1.03 -0.93 10.38
CA THR A 68 1.00 0.54 10.50
C THR A 68 2.39 1.11 10.78
N GLY A 69 3.27 0.29 11.37
CA GLY A 69 4.57 0.68 11.88
C GLY A 69 4.54 1.15 13.33
N GLN A 70 3.37 1.24 13.98
CA GLN A 70 3.23 1.75 15.34
C GLN A 70 4.07 0.93 16.33
N THR A 71 4.96 1.57 17.08
CA THR A 71 5.88 0.87 18.02
C THR A 71 5.62 1.19 19.48
N VAL A 72 4.60 2.00 19.78
CA VAL A 72 4.24 2.42 21.14
C VAL A 72 2.79 2.02 21.44
N CYS A 73 2.55 1.55 22.66
CA CYS A 73 1.23 1.27 23.19
C CYS A 73 0.72 2.45 24.03
N TYR A 74 -0.60 2.59 24.11
CA TYR A 74 -1.25 3.75 24.71
C TYR A 74 -2.36 3.34 25.67
N ASP A 75 -2.59 4.17 26.68
CA ASP A 75 -3.83 4.15 27.46
C ASP A 75 -4.83 5.17 26.87
N THR A 76 -5.77 5.69 27.67
CA THR A 76 -6.71 6.74 27.25
C THR A 76 -6.09 8.09 26.90
N SER A 77 -4.84 8.37 27.26
CA SER A 77 -4.21 9.69 27.11
C SER A 77 -2.68 9.73 27.10
N THR A 78 -1.99 8.64 27.42
CA THR A 78 -0.54 8.57 27.62
C THR A 78 0.08 7.36 26.94
N ASN A 79 1.41 7.38 26.81
CA ASN A 79 2.20 6.23 26.38
C ASN A 79 2.37 5.26 27.55
N ILE A 80 2.21 3.97 27.28
CA ILE A 80 2.40 2.90 28.26
C ILE A 80 3.31 1.80 27.70
N ALA A 81 3.78 0.91 28.57
CA ALA A 81 4.41 -0.32 28.11
C ALA A 81 3.40 -1.20 27.36
N CYS A 82 3.86 -1.83 26.28
CA CYS A 82 3.10 -2.85 25.56
C CYS A 82 2.89 -4.12 26.40
N ALA A 83 2.00 -5.00 25.95
CA ALA A 83 1.49 -6.15 26.68
C ALA A 83 0.83 -5.79 28.03
N ASN A 84 0.19 -4.62 28.09
CA ASN A 84 -0.51 -4.16 29.29
C ASN A 84 -1.86 -4.88 29.44
N ALA A 85 -2.14 -5.48 30.60
CA ALA A 85 -3.37 -6.23 30.85
C ALA A 85 -4.65 -5.36 30.76
N GLY A 86 -4.57 -4.06 31.06
CA GLY A 86 -5.68 -3.12 30.94
C GLY A 86 -5.89 -2.59 29.54
N TYR A 87 -4.90 -2.74 28.65
CA TYR A 87 -4.94 -2.32 27.25
C TYR A 87 -4.24 -3.37 26.37
N PRO A 88 -4.80 -4.59 26.28
CA PRO A 88 -4.12 -5.73 25.67
C PRO A 88 -4.12 -5.66 24.15
N SER A 89 -3.12 -6.30 23.54
CA SER A 89 -3.12 -6.65 22.12
C SER A 89 -3.34 -5.45 21.19
N GLN A 90 -2.64 -4.35 21.47
CA GLN A 90 -2.63 -3.15 20.65
C GLN A 90 -1.78 -3.34 19.39
N ASP A 91 -1.86 -2.38 18.47
CA ASP A 91 -1.09 -2.37 17.21
C ASP A 91 0.40 -2.64 17.43
N ALA A 92 1.02 -1.92 18.38
CA ALA A 92 2.43 -2.05 18.71
C ALA A 92 2.82 -3.37 19.40
N ASP A 93 1.86 -4.18 19.85
CA ASP A 93 2.13 -5.56 20.29
C ASP A 93 2.42 -6.50 19.09
N PHE A 94 2.10 -6.09 17.87
CA PHE A 94 2.20 -6.90 16.65
C PHE A 94 3.05 -6.23 15.57
N THR A 95 4.27 -5.85 15.92
CA THR A 95 5.21 -5.23 14.97
C THR A 95 5.37 -6.06 13.70
N SER A 96 5.23 -5.43 12.53
CA SER A 96 5.35 -6.10 11.23
C SER A 96 4.29 -7.19 10.93
N VAL A 97 3.15 -7.17 11.62
CA VAL A 97 2.02 -8.08 11.36
C VAL A 97 0.87 -7.29 10.69
N PRO A 98 0.29 -7.80 9.58
CA PRO A 98 0.56 -9.10 8.97
C PRO A 98 1.81 -9.12 8.08
N SER A 99 2.36 -7.95 7.72
CA SER A 99 3.67 -7.90 7.06
C SER A 99 4.42 -6.60 7.33
N ASN A 100 5.76 -6.68 7.36
CA ASN A 100 6.63 -5.52 7.43
C ASN A 100 6.47 -4.65 6.16
N ARG A 101 6.54 -3.34 6.30
CA ARG A 101 6.69 -2.42 5.15
C ARG A 101 8.03 -2.65 4.46
N SER A 102 8.04 -2.58 3.14
CA SER A 102 9.29 -2.71 2.39
C SER A 102 9.20 -1.89 1.11
N PHE A 103 9.85 -0.74 1.14
CA PHE A 103 10.07 0.10 -0.04
C PHE A 103 11.57 0.19 -0.30
N VAL A 104 11.94 0.23 -1.58
CA VAL A 104 13.32 0.37 -2.04
C VAL A 104 13.38 1.50 -3.06
N GLY A 105 13.96 2.62 -2.67
CA GLY A 105 14.15 3.81 -3.50
C GLY A 105 14.62 4.98 -2.64
N PRO A 106 14.78 6.18 -3.23
CA PRO A 106 14.66 6.53 -4.64
C PRO A 106 15.76 5.85 -5.47
N THR A 107 15.41 5.20 -6.57
CA THR A 107 16.38 4.58 -7.48
C THR A 107 16.36 5.33 -8.81
N ALA A 108 17.50 5.90 -9.20
CA ALA A 108 17.67 6.53 -10.50
C ALA A 108 17.81 5.47 -11.60
N HIS A 109 17.14 5.68 -12.73
CA HIS A 109 17.36 4.82 -13.89
C HIS A 109 18.77 5.05 -14.49
N PRO A 110 19.51 4.00 -14.89
CA PRO A 110 20.92 4.13 -15.30
C PRO A 110 21.15 4.93 -16.60
N ILE A 111 20.16 4.99 -17.49
CA ILE A 111 20.20 5.78 -18.75
C ILE A 111 19.46 7.11 -18.57
N TYR A 112 18.17 7.05 -18.24
CA TYR A 112 17.34 8.21 -17.89
C TYR A 112 17.58 8.64 -16.43
N THR A 113 18.74 9.22 -16.14
CA THR A 113 19.21 9.48 -14.75
C THR A 113 18.35 10.44 -13.93
N ASN A 114 17.40 11.14 -14.55
CA ASN A 114 16.41 11.98 -13.86
C ASN A 114 15.10 11.23 -13.52
N ASP A 115 14.96 9.98 -13.97
CA ASP A 115 13.79 9.17 -13.73
C ASP A 115 14.01 8.33 -12.47
N TYR A 116 13.30 8.69 -11.40
CA TYR A 116 13.42 8.06 -10.09
C TYR A 116 12.19 7.21 -9.79
N THR A 117 12.44 5.96 -9.43
CA THR A 117 11.40 4.99 -9.06
C THR A 117 11.63 4.41 -7.67
N THR A 118 10.54 4.07 -6.99
CA THR A 118 10.53 3.39 -5.69
C THR A 118 9.75 2.09 -5.83
N LEU A 119 10.39 0.96 -5.51
CA LEU A 119 9.78 -0.37 -5.53
C LEU A 119 9.06 -0.64 -4.21
N ASP A 120 7.78 -1.00 -4.26
CA ASP A 120 7.11 -1.73 -3.18
C ASP A 120 7.56 -3.20 -3.28
N ALA A 121 8.49 -3.59 -2.43
CA ALA A 121 9.12 -4.92 -2.47
C ALA A 121 8.19 -6.03 -1.94
N ILE A 122 7.04 -5.68 -1.35
CA ILE A 122 6.02 -6.65 -0.93
C ILE A 122 5.10 -6.96 -2.11
N ARG A 123 4.64 -5.92 -2.80
CA ARG A 123 3.55 -6.02 -3.80
C ARG A 123 4.06 -6.09 -5.22
N GLY A 124 5.31 -5.72 -5.46
CA GLY A 124 5.89 -5.63 -6.80
C GLY A 124 5.41 -4.40 -7.58
N LEU A 125 4.80 -3.42 -6.89
CA LEU A 125 4.40 -2.16 -7.49
C LEU A 125 5.62 -1.25 -7.65
N ILE A 126 5.71 -0.56 -8.78
CA ILE A 126 6.74 0.45 -9.02
C ILE A 126 6.06 1.81 -9.01
N TRP A 127 6.50 2.66 -8.08
CA TRP A 127 5.99 4.01 -7.94
C TRP A 127 6.96 5.00 -8.56
N LYS A 128 6.43 6.07 -9.16
CA LYS A 128 7.26 7.23 -9.46
C LYS A 128 7.62 7.89 -8.14
N THR A 129 8.92 8.01 -7.84
CA THR A 129 9.39 8.44 -6.51
C THR A 129 9.01 9.88 -6.20
N CYS A 130 8.95 10.73 -7.22
CA CYS A 130 8.49 12.10 -7.06
C CYS A 130 7.05 12.27 -7.55
N PRO A 131 6.22 13.06 -6.85
CA PRO A 131 4.94 13.51 -7.39
C PRO A 131 5.13 14.18 -8.76
N GLU A 132 4.06 14.21 -9.56
CA GLU A 132 4.08 14.93 -10.84
C GLU A 132 4.51 16.40 -10.65
N GLY A 133 5.37 16.90 -11.54
CA GLY A 133 6.00 18.23 -11.45
C GLY A 133 7.25 18.32 -10.56
N LEU A 134 7.56 17.29 -9.76
CA LEU A 134 8.81 17.20 -9.00
C LEU A 134 9.77 16.16 -9.57
N SER A 135 11.07 16.39 -9.40
CA SER A 135 12.14 15.49 -9.85
C SER A 135 13.40 15.53 -8.97
N GLY A 136 14.35 14.66 -9.29
CA GLY A 136 15.63 14.52 -8.59
C GLY A 136 15.56 13.54 -7.40
N PRO A 137 16.72 13.22 -6.80
CA PRO A 137 16.83 12.18 -5.77
C PRO A 137 16.08 12.50 -4.49
N ALA A 138 15.85 13.78 -4.19
CA ALA A 138 15.10 14.24 -3.02
C ALA A 138 13.74 14.85 -3.38
N CYS A 139 13.32 14.77 -4.65
CA CYS A 139 12.13 15.44 -5.17
C CYS A 139 12.10 16.96 -4.87
N GLY A 140 13.28 17.59 -4.81
CA GLY A 140 13.45 19.01 -4.48
C GLY A 140 13.51 19.94 -5.69
N THR A 141 13.50 19.39 -6.91
CA THR A 141 13.52 20.18 -8.14
C THR A 141 12.11 20.27 -8.72
N GLY A 142 11.71 21.48 -9.12
CA GLY A 142 10.39 21.76 -9.69
C GLY A 142 9.36 22.16 -8.64
N THR A 143 8.08 21.97 -8.98
CA THR A 143 6.95 22.23 -8.06
C THR A 143 5.89 21.18 -8.30
N ALA A 144 5.31 20.65 -7.22
CA ALA A 144 4.24 19.67 -7.33
C ALA A 144 3.10 20.21 -8.19
N SER A 145 2.75 19.45 -9.22
CA SER A 145 1.66 19.80 -10.12
C SER A 145 0.33 19.70 -9.37
N SER A 146 -0.54 20.67 -9.61
CA SER A 146 -1.92 20.63 -9.17
C SER A 146 -2.77 20.23 -10.36
N ILE A 147 -3.19 18.96 -10.39
CA ILE A 147 -3.85 18.33 -11.54
C ILE A 147 -5.33 18.17 -11.19
N PRO A 148 -6.28 18.54 -12.07
CA PRO A 148 -7.71 18.24 -11.89
C PRO A 148 -8.00 16.75 -12.09
N PHE A 149 -8.98 16.20 -11.36
CA PHE A 149 -9.30 14.76 -11.42
C PHE A 149 -9.46 14.18 -12.84
N PRO A 150 -10.20 14.83 -13.78
CA PRO A 150 -10.36 14.28 -15.14
C PRO A 150 -9.06 14.16 -15.93
N SER A 151 -8.01 14.88 -15.53
CA SER A 151 -6.73 14.90 -16.23
C SER A 151 -5.73 13.88 -15.67
N VAL A 152 -5.96 13.30 -14.49
CA VAL A 152 -4.97 12.47 -13.79
C VAL A 152 -4.59 11.23 -14.59
N ASP A 153 -5.58 10.54 -15.15
CA ASP A 153 -5.35 9.34 -15.95
C ASP A 153 -4.45 9.64 -17.16
N SER A 154 -4.74 10.75 -17.86
CA SER A 154 -3.91 11.21 -18.98
C SER A 154 -2.50 11.62 -18.54
N THR A 155 -2.35 12.20 -17.34
CA THR A 155 -1.02 12.55 -16.80
C THR A 155 -0.17 11.31 -16.56
N CYS A 156 -0.71 10.30 -15.90
CA CYS A 156 0.05 9.06 -15.68
C CYS A 156 0.28 8.28 -16.98
N SER A 157 -0.70 8.24 -17.88
CA SER A 157 -0.55 7.59 -19.18
C SER A 157 0.49 8.28 -20.07
N ALA A 158 0.69 9.59 -19.93
CA ALA A 158 1.72 10.33 -20.68
C ALA A 158 3.15 9.86 -20.35
N LEU A 159 3.39 9.34 -19.13
CA LEU A 159 4.68 8.75 -18.75
C LEU A 159 5.07 7.58 -19.68
N ASN A 160 4.08 6.88 -20.26
CA ASN A 160 4.31 5.72 -21.13
C ASN A 160 4.94 6.08 -22.48
N SER A 161 4.83 7.35 -22.90
CA SER A 161 5.39 7.83 -24.17
C SER A 161 6.70 8.60 -24.01
N GLN A 162 7.20 8.78 -22.78
CA GLN A 162 8.45 9.49 -22.52
C GLN A 162 9.67 8.72 -23.07
N ASN A 163 10.83 9.37 -23.05
CA ASN A 163 12.10 8.75 -23.43
C ASN A 163 12.06 8.12 -24.84
N ALA A 164 11.53 8.88 -25.81
CA ALA A 164 11.31 8.45 -27.20
C ALA A 164 10.47 7.16 -27.32
N GLY A 165 9.43 7.04 -26.48
CA GLY A 165 8.54 5.86 -26.45
C GLY A 165 9.06 4.71 -25.60
N SER A 166 10.22 4.85 -24.95
CA SER A 166 10.72 3.84 -23.99
C SER A 166 10.00 3.91 -22.64
N GLY A 167 9.24 4.98 -22.39
CA GLY A 167 8.53 5.22 -21.14
C GLY A 167 9.42 5.76 -20.02
N TYR A 168 8.80 6.36 -19.00
CA TYR A 168 9.50 6.89 -17.82
C TYR A 168 10.20 5.75 -17.06
N ALA A 169 11.50 5.89 -16.79
CA ALA A 169 12.37 4.85 -16.24
C ALA A 169 12.35 3.54 -17.05
N GLY A 170 12.09 3.60 -18.37
CA GLY A 170 11.95 2.40 -19.22
C GLY A 170 10.65 1.61 -19.00
N ILE A 171 9.65 2.22 -18.37
CA ILE A 171 8.36 1.59 -18.04
C ILE A 171 7.24 2.27 -18.84
N THR A 172 6.40 1.48 -19.51
CA THR A 172 5.32 1.93 -20.39
C THR A 172 3.92 1.53 -19.92
N THR A 173 3.80 1.14 -18.65
CA THR A 173 2.56 0.69 -18.01
C THR A 173 2.17 1.55 -16.81
N TRP A 174 2.62 2.81 -16.80
CA TRP A 174 2.22 3.80 -15.82
C TRP A 174 0.73 4.10 -15.91
N ARG A 175 0.10 4.13 -14.75
CA ARG A 175 -1.31 4.40 -14.56
C ARG A 175 -1.55 5.15 -13.25
N MET A 176 -2.76 5.66 -13.12
CA MET A 176 -3.25 6.19 -11.86
C MET A 176 -3.37 5.06 -10.83
N PRO A 177 -3.00 5.29 -9.55
CA PRO A 177 -3.15 4.29 -8.51
C PRO A 177 -4.60 4.20 -8.04
N SER A 178 -5.07 3.00 -7.74
CA SER A 178 -6.34 2.75 -7.06
C SER A 178 -6.29 3.23 -5.60
N ILE A 179 -7.47 3.38 -4.97
CA ILE A 179 -7.55 3.68 -3.54
C ILE A 179 -6.93 2.55 -2.69
N TYR A 180 -7.03 1.30 -3.15
CA TYR A 180 -6.41 0.16 -2.49
C TYR A 180 -4.89 0.25 -2.45
N GLU A 181 -4.27 0.82 -3.48
CA GLU A 181 -2.82 1.01 -3.57
C GLU A 181 -2.36 2.24 -2.80
N LEU A 182 -3.06 3.37 -2.96
CA LEU A 182 -2.76 4.59 -2.22
C LEU A 182 -2.91 4.36 -0.71
N ALA A 183 -3.85 3.52 -0.28
CA ALA A 183 -4.02 3.16 1.12
C ALA A 183 -2.85 2.41 1.75
N ARG A 184 -1.88 1.94 0.94
CA ARG A 184 -0.71 1.23 1.46
C ARG A 184 0.48 2.15 1.73
N PHE A 185 0.37 3.42 1.38
CA PHE A 185 1.38 4.43 1.69
C PHE A 185 1.41 4.85 3.15
N SER A 186 0.25 4.85 3.82
CA SER A 186 0.08 5.51 5.12
C SER A 186 0.95 4.89 6.21
N ASN A 187 2.04 5.55 6.58
CA ASN A 187 2.86 5.24 7.74
C ASN A 187 2.49 6.21 8.87
N ILE A 188 1.64 5.77 9.80
CA ILE A 188 1.10 6.63 10.85
C ILE A 188 2.17 7.08 11.87
N GLU A 189 3.32 6.42 11.89
CA GLU A 189 4.44 6.82 12.73
C GLU A 189 5.27 7.97 12.13
N ASN A 190 5.16 8.21 10.83
CA ASN A 190 5.88 9.28 10.15
C ASN A 190 5.05 10.57 10.16
N PRO A 191 5.60 11.74 10.55
CA PRO A 191 4.87 13.01 10.57
C PRO A 191 4.38 13.50 9.21
N THR A 192 4.87 12.93 8.11
CA THR A 192 4.36 13.19 6.75
C THR A 192 3.49 12.05 6.22
N GLY A 193 3.19 11.07 7.07
CA GLY A 193 2.35 9.89 6.82
C GLY A 193 2.81 8.96 5.69
N VAL A 194 4.03 9.12 5.17
CA VAL A 194 4.68 8.20 4.23
C VAL A 194 6.09 7.87 4.67
N ASP A 195 6.68 6.83 4.09
CA ASP A 195 8.11 6.58 4.21
C ASP A 195 8.91 7.66 3.46
N THR A 196 9.33 8.71 4.16
CA THR A 196 10.06 9.85 3.60
C THR A 196 11.42 9.51 3.03
N ALA A 197 12.03 8.41 3.48
CA ALA A 197 13.31 7.97 2.93
C ALA A 197 13.08 7.47 1.49
N ASN A 198 12.01 6.71 1.28
CA ASN A 198 11.65 6.12 -0.01
C ASN A 198 10.79 7.05 -0.91
N PHE A 199 10.09 8.03 -0.32
CA PHE A 199 9.23 9.00 -0.99
C PHE A 199 9.52 10.44 -0.51
N PRO A 200 10.74 10.97 -0.79
CA PRO A 200 11.15 12.29 -0.35
C PRO A 200 10.36 13.41 -1.03
N GLY A 201 10.42 14.61 -0.45
CA GLY A 201 9.79 15.82 -1.02
C GLY A 201 8.28 15.68 -1.22
N SER A 202 7.62 14.79 -0.47
CA SER A 202 6.18 14.60 -0.55
C SER A 202 5.46 15.88 -0.09
N PRO A 203 4.77 16.61 -0.99
CA PRO A 203 4.09 17.86 -0.68
C PRO A 203 2.98 17.62 0.34
N ASN A 204 2.72 18.63 1.17
CA ASN A 204 1.61 18.63 2.13
C ASN A 204 0.27 18.85 1.40
N VAL A 205 -0.12 17.91 0.56
CA VAL A 205 -1.26 17.99 -0.34
C VAL A 205 -1.92 16.62 -0.49
N ASN A 206 -3.14 16.66 -1.00
CA ASN A 206 -3.96 15.51 -1.27
C ASN A 206 -3.50 14.77 -2.52
N PHE A 207 -3.67 13.44 -2.55
CA PHE A 207 -3.35 12.60 -3.71
C PHE A 207 -4.60 11.89 -4.21
N TYR A 208 -4.89 12.01 -5.50
CA TYR A 208 -6.05 11.36 -6.10
C TYR A 208 -5.85 9.86 -6.33
N SER A 209 -6.90 9.10 -6.07
CA SER A 209 -7.03 7.71 -6.51
C SER A 209 -7.85 7.60 -7.79
N GLY A 210 -7.49 6.67 -8.68
CA GLY A 210 -8.26 6.32 -9.87
C GLY A 210 -9.48 5.44 -9.61
N THR A 211 -9.76 5.12 -8.35
CA THR A 211 -10.99 4.40 -8.00
C THR A 211 -12.17 5.40 -8.00
N PRO A 212 -13.21 5.17 -8.82
CA PRO A 212 -14.40 6.02 -8.80
C PRO A 212 -15.16 5.82 -7.49
N TYR A 213 -15.83 6.87 -7.01
CA TYR A 213 -16.70 6.75 -5.84
C TYR A 213 -18.06 6.16 -6.27
N ALA A 214 -18.40 4.97 -5.77
CA ALA A 214 -19.50 4.17 -6.28
C ALA A 214 -20.88 4.87 -6.32
N PRO A 215 -21.28 5.69 -5.32
CA PRO A 215 -22.56 6.40 -5.39
C PRO A 215 -22.64 7.53 -6.43
N SER A 216 -21.52 8.09 -6.89
CA SER A 216 -21.51 9.20 -7.85
C SER A 216 -20.23 9.24 -8.71
N PRO A 217 -19.98 8.20 -9.51
CA PRO A 217 -18.70 8.00 -10.20
C PRO A 217 -18.36 9.12 -11.20
N ALA A 218 -19.35 9.88 -11.65
CA ALA A 218 -19.17 10.98 -12.59
C ALA A 218 -18.65 12.28 -11.95
N ASN A 219 -18.87 12.48 -10.64
CA ASN A 219 -18.67 13.76 -9.96
C ASN A 219 -17.90 13.66 -8.65
N THR A 220 -17.42 12.47 -8.29
CA THR A 220 -16.76 12.21 -7.01
C THR A 220 -15.69 11.14 -7.17
N GLY A 221 -14.69 11.17 -6.29
CA GLY A 221 -13.56 10.25 -6.29
C GLY A 221 -12.94 10.19 -4.89
N TRP A 222 -11.91 9.37 -4.75
CA TRP A 222 -11.18 9.26 -3.48
C TRP A 222 -9.88 10.03 -3.52
N TYR A 223 -9.51 10.62 -2.38
CA TYR A 223 -8.20 11.19 -2.17
C TYR A 223 -7.63 10.79 -0.82
N ILE A 224 -6.31 10.89 -0.69
CA ILE A 224 -5.61 10.70 0.59
C ILE A 224 -4.91 11.98 0.99
N GLN A 225 -5.10 12.39 2.25
CA GLN A 225 -4.25 13.35 2.94
C GLN A 225 -3.02 12.63 3.47
N ILE A 226 -1.94 12.67 2.68
CA ILE A 226 -0.74 11.89 2.98
C ILE A 226 -0.11 12.31 4.33
N ASN A 227 -0.09 13.61 4.66
CA ASN A 227 0.55 14.13 5.88
C ASN A 227 -0.06 13.66 7.20
N ALA A 228 -1.29 13.17 7.18
CA ALA A 228 -2.04 12.88 8.39
C ALA A 228 -2.65 11.48 8.39
N GLY A 229 -2.38 10.69 7.34
CA GLY A 229 -2.92 9.34 7.18
C GLY A 229 -4.46 9.31 7.10
N PHE A 230 -5.09 10.45 6.82
CA PHE A 230 -6.54 10.57 6.70
C PHE A 230 -6.96 10.24 5.27
N TYR A 231 -8.02 9.47 5.18
CA TYR A 231 -8.74 9.15 3.95
C TYR A 231 -10.00 9.97 3.99
N ASP A 232 -10.33 10.63 2.89
CA ASP A 232 -11.54 11.44 2.83
C ASP A 232 -12.16 11.39 1.43
N GLN A 233 -13.45 11.69 1.38
CA GLN A 233 -14.24 11.64 0.16
C GLN A 233 -14.18 12.99 -0.55
N LEU A 234 -14.04 12.98 -1.88
CA LEU A 234 -14.31 14.18 -2.67
C LEU A 234 -15.82 14.36 -2.81
N ASN A 235 -16.37 15.38 -2.17
CA ASN A 235 -17.74 15.85 -2.43
C ASN A 235 -17.81 16.80 -3.65
N SER A 236 -16.67 17.09 -4.29
CA SER A 236 -16.54 17.82 -5.56
C SER A 236 -15.17 17.54 -6.21
N LEU A 237 -15.15 17.25 -7.52
CA LEU A 237 -13.92 17.08 -8.32
C LEU A 237 -13.24 18.40 -8.74
N SER A 238 -13.63 19.53 -8.15
CA SER A 238 -13.16 20.87 -8.56
C SER A 238 -11.79 21.27 -8.01
N ALA A 239 -11.30 20.62 -6.94
CA ALA A 239 -10.04 20.97 -6.30
C ALA A 239 -8.90 20.15 -6.89
N ALA A 240 -8.00 20.79 -7.64
CA ALA A 240 -6.82 20.13 -8.20
C ALA A 240 -5.83 19.70 -7.08
N MET A 241 -5.22 18.52 -7.26
CA MET A 241 -4.43 17.81 -6.25
C MET A 241 -3.13 17.27 -6.84
N ALA A 242 -2.21 16.79 -5.99
CA ALA A 242 -1.02 16.11 -6.48
C ALA A 242 -1.35 14.71 -6.98
N VAL A 243 -0.47 14.20 -7.85
CA VAL A 243 -0.58 12.87 -8.43
C VAL A 243 0.75 12.16 -8.26
N ARG A 244 0.68 10.88 -7.95
CA ARG A 244 1.82 9.96 -7.97
C ARG A 244 1.41 8.72 -8.74
N CYS A 245 2.05 8.50 -9.88
CA CYS A 245 1.72 7.39 -10.76
C CYS A 245 2.36 6.09 -10.28
N VAL A 246 1.73 4.97 -10.64
CA VAL A 246 2.17 3.61 -10.31
C VAL A 246 2.20 2.74 -11.57
N SER A 247 3.01 1.70 -11.54
CA SER A 247 3.07 0.63 -12.52
C SER A 247 3.06 -0.73 -11.80
N GLY A 248 2.56 -1.76 -12.47
CA GLY A 248 2.41 -3.13 -11.94
C GLY A 248 0.95 -3.56 -11.85
N THR A 249 0.73 -4.76 -11.31
CA THR A 249 -0.60 -5.37 -11.17
C THR A 249 -1.47 -4.57 -10.21
N SER A 250 -2.62 -4.08 -10.68
CA SER A 250 -3.58 -3.37 -9.83
C SER A 250 -4.05 -4.26 -8.69
N LEU A 251 -4.12 -3.70 -7.48
CA LEU A 251 -4.68 -4.41 -6.34
C LEU A 251 -6.17 -4.62 -6.50
N SER A 252 -6.63 -5.77 -6.02
CA SER A 252 -8.01 -6.21 -6.14
C SER A 252 -8.81 -5.99 -4.85
N ALA A 253 -10.13 -6.02 -5.00
CA ALA A 253 -11.05 -6.02 -3.86
C ALA A 253 -10.79 -7.20 -2.91
N PRO A 254 -11.31 -7.17 -1.67
CA PRO A 254 -11.14 -8.27 -0.72
C PRO A 254 -11.53 -9.64 -1.28
N SER A 255 -10.61 -10.61 -1.21
CA SER A 255 -10.88 -12.00 -1.56
C SER A 255 -11.20 -12.77 -0.27
N LEU A 256 -12.47 -13.08 -0.07
CA LEU A 256 -12.98 -13.58 1.21
C LEU A 256 -13.46 -15.04 1.11
N THR A 257 -13.21 -15.81 2.17
CA THR A 257 -13.70 -17.17 2.35
C THR A 257 -14.49 -17.25 3.65
N ASN A 258 -15.74 -17.72 3.60
CA ASN A 258 -16.50 -18.03 4.82
C ASN A 258 -16.10 -19.42 5.31
N ASN A 259 -15.63 -19.52 6.55
CA ASN A 259 -15.11 -20.77 7.11
C ASN A 259 -16.22 -21.66 7.72
N GLY A 260 -17.47 -21.19 7.79
CA GLY A 260 -18.61 -21.95 8.33
C GLY A 260 -18.65 -22.06 9.86
N ASP A 261 -17.71 -21.42 10.56
CA ASP A 261 -17.57 -21.43 12.03
C ASP A 261 -17.79 -20.04 12.65
N GLY A 262 -18.39 -19.12 11.89
CA GLY A 262 -18.57 -17.72 12.28
C GLY A 262 -17.37 -16.82 11.95
N THR A 263 -16.35 -17.34 11.25
CA THR A 263 -15.18 -16.56 10.83
C THR A 263 -15.07 -16.42 9.31
N VAL A 264 -14.34 -15.38 8.88
CA VAL A 264 -14.10 -15.07 7.46
C VAL A 264 -12.60 -14.89 7.24
N THR A 265 -12.01 -15.66 6.32
CA THR A 265 -10.59 -15.51 5.94
C THR A 265 -10.47 -14.50 4.80
N ASP A 266 -9.57 -13.53 4.93
CA ASP A 266 -9.09 -12.74 3.79
C ASP A 266 -7.88 -13.46 3.16
N ASN A 267 -8.11 -14.09 2.00
CA ASN A 267 -7.11 -14.92 1.31
C ASN A 267 -5.86 -14.15 0.88
N ARG A 268 -5.93 -12.82 0.86
CA ARG A 268 -4.85 -11.92 0.46
C ARG A 268 -3.84 -11.68 1.57
N SER A 269 -4.33 -11.56 2.80
CA SER A 269 -3.55 -11.22 3.98
C SER A 269 -3.32 -12.42 4.90
N GLY A 270 -4.12 -13.48 4.73
CA GLY A 270 -4.20 -14.61 5.66
C GLY A 270 -4.98 -14.26 6.94
N LEU A 271 -5.36 -13.00 7.14
CA LEU A 271 -6.09 -12.59 8.35
C LEU A 271 -7.45 -13.27 8.43
N VAL A 272 -7.83 -13.64 9.64
CA VAL A 272 -9.13 -14.23 9.93
C VAL A 272 -9.95 -13.23 10.73
N TRP A 273 -11.14 -12.94 10.23
CA TRP A 273 -12.04 -11.93 10.76
C TRP A 273 -13.20 -12.57 11.50
N GLN A 274 -13.64 -11.90 12.56
CA GLN A 274 -14.95 -12.18 13.15
C GLN A 274 -16.00 -11.88 12.08
N GLY A 275 -16.80 -12.87 11.70
CA GLY A 275 -17.87 -12.72 10.73
C GLY A 275 -19.08 -11.96 11.28
N GLY A 276 -20.16 -11.88 10.50
CA GLY A 276 -21.42 -11.27 10.95
C GLY A 276 -21.28 -9.79 11.34
N ALA A 277 -22.08 -9.35 12.32
CA ALA A 277 -22.17 -7.95 12.76
C ALA A 277 -20.97 -7.48 13.60
N GLY A 278 -19.98 -8.34 13.86
CA GLY A 278 -18.91 -8.08 14.83
C GLY A 278 -19.41 -8.30 16.26
N SER A 279 -19.12 -7.36 17.17
CA SER A 279 -19.61 -7.40 18.55
C SER A 279 -21.13 -7.29 18.70
N GLY A 280 -21.83 -6.80 17.68
CA GLY A 280 -23.27 -6.53 17.73
C GLY A 280 -23.67 -5.31 18.58
N GLY A 281 -22.70 -4.53 19.07
CA GLY A 281 -22.92 -3.34 19.90
C GLY A 281 -21.69 -2.43 20.00
N THR A 282 -21.84 -1.29 20.68
CA THR A 282 -20.77 -0.31 20.82
C THR A 282 -20.05 -0.42 22.17
N SER A 283 -18.77 -0.06 22.22
CA SER A 283 -17.97 -0.05 23.45
C SER A 283 -16.91 1.04 23.42
N SER A 284 -16.38 1.43 24.59
CA SER A 284 -15.18 2.29 24.65
C SER A 284 -13.98 1.62 24.00
N TRP A 285 -12.95 2.40 23.66
CA TRP A 285 -11.75 1.85 23.02
C TRP A 285 -11.05 0.80 23.89
N GLN A 286 -10.88 1.08 25.18
CA GLN A 286 -10.31 0.12 26.14
C GLN A 286 -11.17 -1.16 26.23
N SER A 287 -12.50 -1.01 26.28
CA SER A 287 -13.40 -2.16 26.31
C SER A 287 -13.35 -2.98 25.01
N ALA A 288 -13.11 -2.33 23.87
CA ALA A 288 -12.96 -3.00 22.58
C ALA A 288 -11.70 -3.86 22.52
N LEU A 289 -10.57 -3.37 23.05
CA LEU A 289 -9.33 -4.14 23.21
C LEU A 289 -9.59 -5.39 24.05
N THR A 290 -10.18 -5.22 25.23
CA THR A 290 -10.50 -6.33 26.14
C THR A 290 -11.51 -7.31 25.53
N TYR A 291 -12.55 -6.81 24.85
CA TYR A 291 -13.54 -7.64 24.17
C TYR A 291 -12.89 -8.57 23.15
N CYS A 292 -12.06 -8.02 22.25
CA CYS A 292 -11.40 -8.85 21.26
C CYS A 292 -10.41 -9.81 21.89
N ASN A 293 -9.61 -9.35 22.87
CA ASN A 293 -8.64 -10.22 23.54
C ASN A 293 -9.30 -11.40 24.29
N GLY A 294 -10.54 -11.23 24.76
CA GLY A 294 -11.32 -12.26 25.46
C GLY A 294 -12.29 -13.04 24.57
N LEU A 295 -12.37 -12.76 23.27
CA LEU A 295 -13.33 -13.41 22.37
C LEU A 295 -12.96 -14.90 22.22
N ASN A 296 -13.88 -15.79 22.61
CA ASN A 296 -13.75 -17.23 22.38
C ASN A 296 -14.56 -17.64 21.15
N LEU A 297 -13.95 -17.51 19.97
CA LEU A 297 -14.55 -17.88 18.69
C LEU A 297 -13.56 -18.73 17.89
N ALA A 298 -14.01 -19.89 17.40
CA ALA A 298 -13.24 -20.81 16.56
C ALA A 298 -11.84 -21.18 17.11
N GLY A 299 -11.66 -21.15 18.44
CA GLY A 299 -10.39 -21.50 19.10
C GLY A 299 -9.22 -20.56 18.79
N ARG A 300 -9.49 -19.34 18.32
CA ARG A 300 -8.45 -18.37 17.91
C ARG A 300 -8.10 -17.38 19.01
N THR A 301 -6.89 -16.81 18.91
CA THR A 301 -6.47 -15.63 19.67
C THR A 301 -6.85 -14.39 18.89
N TRP A 302 -7.81 -13.65 19.41
CA TRP A 302 -8.38 -12.49 18.78
C TRP A 302 -7.79 -11.20 19.34
N ARG A 303 -7.78 -10.17 18.49
CA ARG A 303 -7.38 -8.82 18.87
C ARG A 303 -8.19 -7.79 18.09
N LEU A 304 -8.10 -6.55 18.56
CA LEU A 304 -8.60 -5.42 17.80
C LEU A 304 -7.65 -5.21 16.60
N PRO A 305 -8.16 -5.06 15.37
CA PRO A 305 -7.33 -4.86 14.19
C PRO A 305 -6.63 -3.50 14.26
N ASN A 306 -5.45 -3.40 13.67
CA ASN A 306 -4.89 -2.10 13.38
C ASN A 306 -5.63 -1.43 12.22
N VAL A 307 -5.37 -0.15 11.99
CA VAL A 307 -6.13 0.63 11.00
C VAL A 307 -5.95 0.12 9.56
N ASN A 308 -4.77 -0.37 9.19
CA ASN A 308 -4.51 -0.88 7.84
C ASN A 308 -5.19 -2.22 7.59
N GLU A 309 -5.30 -3.05 8.63
CA GLU A 309 -6.01 -4.31 8.60
C GLU A 309 -7.52 -4.08 8.45
N LEU A 310 -8.13 -3.24 9.28
CA LEU A 310 -9.58 -3.02 9.19
C LEU A 310 -9.96 -2.34 7.88
N GLN A 311 -9.12 -1.44 7.38
CA GLN A 311 -9.30 -0.86 6.06
C GLN A 311 -9.16 -1.90 4.93
N SER A 312 -8.38 -2.97 5.13
CA SER A 312 -8.14 -3.96 4.08
C SER A 312 -9.41 -4.70 3.65
N ILE A 313 -10.43 -4.79 4.50
CA ILE A 313 -11.71 -5.45 4.20
C ILE A 313 -12.79 -4.48 3.72
N VAL A 314 -12.47 -3.20 3.56
CA VAL A 314 -13.37 -2.21 2.97
C VAL A 314 -13.59 -2.53 1.49
N ASP A 315 -14.86 -2.49 1.08
CA ASP A 315 -15.26 -2.59 -0.32
C ASP A 315 -15.69 -1.21 -0.80
N TYR A 316 -14.84 -0.56 -1.61
CA TYR A 316 -15.06 0.77 -2.15
C TYR A 316 -16.05 0.79 -3.33
N THR A 317 -16.54 -0.37 -3.77
CA THR A 317 -17.55 -0.50 -4.82
C THR A 317 -18.98 -0.44 -4.28
N VAL A 318 -19.15 -0.53 -2.96
CA VAL A 318 -20.44 -0.48 -2.27
C VAL A 318 -20.39 0.55 -1.15
N THR A 319 -21.57 1.04 -0.73
CA THR A 319 -21.70 1.95 0.42
C THR A 319 -22.90 1.55 1.24
N ASN A 320 -22.90 1.93 2.52
CA ASN A 320 -24.00 1.67 3.45
C ASN A 320 -24.40 0.18 3.62
N PRO A 321 -23.49 -0.71 4.08
CA PRO A 321 -22.10 -0.44 4.47
C PRO A 321 -21.08 -0.74 3.35
N SER A 322 -19.91 -0.09 3.38
CA SER A 322 -18.77 -0.25 2.46
C SER A 322 -17.95 -1.52 2.78
N ILE A 323 -18.62 -2.66 2.80
CA ILE A 323 -18.06 -3.98 3.07
C ILE A 323 -18.94 -5.05 2.41
N ASN A 324 -18.37 -6.21 2.08
CA ASN A 324 -19.15 -7.29 1.47
C ASN A 324 -20.13 -7.92 2.48
N ALA A 325 -21.41 -7.57 2.36
CA ALA A 325 -22.48 -7.99 3.25
C ALA A 325 -22.75 -9.52 3.23
N THR A 326 -22.30 -10.24 2.20
CA THR A 326 -22.40 -11.70 2.13
C THR A 326 -21.51 -12.37 3.19
N TYR A 327 -20.32 -11.81 3.42
CA TYR A 327 -19.36 -12.34 4.39
C TYR A 327 -19.48 -11.66 5.76
N PHE A 328 -19.93 -10.42 5.78
CA PHE A 328 -20.10 -9.62 7.00
C PHE A 328 -21.54 -9.15 7.20
N PRO A 329 -22.52 -10.08 7.28
CA PRO A 329 -23.93 -9.72 7.39
C PRO A 329 -24.19 -8.98 8.71
N GLY A 330 -25.06 -7.96 8.66
CA GLY A 330 -25.39 -7.15 9.84
C GLY A 330 -24.32 -6.12 10.24
N THR A 331 -23.31 -5.89 9.41
CA THR A 331 -22.41 -4.73 9.61
C THR A 331 -23.23 -3.44 9.60
N VAL A 332 -23.03 -2.60 10.62
CA VAL A 332 -23.71 -1.31 10.74
C VAL A 332 -22.88 -0.24 10.02
N SER A 333 -23.52 0.67 9.28
CA SER A 333 -22.85 1.77 8.57
C SER A 333 -22.37 2.88 9.53
N GLN A 334 -21.46 2.54 10.45
CA GLN A 334 -20.95 3.37 11.55
C GLN A 334 -19.44 3.21 11.71
N TYR A 335 -18.83 3.95 12.65
CA TYR A 335 -17.40 3.82 12.96
C TYR A 335 -17.11 2.55 13.76
N TYR A 336 -16.00 1.89 13.42
CA TYR A 336 -15.48 0.71 14.07
C TYR A 336 -14.07 0.97 14.59
N TRP A 337 -13.81 0.61 15.85
CA TRP A 337 -12.53 0.81 16.50
C TRP A 337 -11.38 0.04 15.82
N THR A 338 -10.20 0.65 15.86
CA THR A 338 -8.92 -0.01 15.57
C THR A 338 -7.99 0.12 16.78
N SER A 339 -6.93 -0.66 16.84
CA SER A 339 -5.92 -0.62 17.90
C SER A 339 -4.86 0.48 17.72
N SER A 340 -4.92 1.24 16.63
CA SER A 340 -3.94 2.27 16.29
C SER A 340 -4.30 3.62 16.91
N THR A 341 -3.31 4.36 17.43
CA THR A 341 -3.48 5.68 18.06
C THR A 341 -2.74 6.75 17.23
N PRO A 342 -3.37 7.88 16.89
CA PRO A 342 -2.67 8.99 16.24
C PRO A 342 -1.66 9.65 17.20
N LYS A 343 -0.42 9.82 16.73
CA LYS A 343 0.63 10.56 17.48
C LYS A 343 0.27 12.00 17.81
N THR A 344 -0.56 12.62 16.97
CA THR A 344 -0.97 14.01 17.13
C THR A 344 -1.96 14.21 18.28
N ASN A 345 -2.66 13.16 18.72
CA ASN A 345 -3.59 13.24 19.84
C ASN A 345 -3.82 11.87 20.51
N LEU A 346 -3.14 11.64 21.63
CA LEU A 346 -3.19 10.36 22.35
C LEU A 346 -4.54 10.05 23.00
N THR A 347 -5.41 11.05 23.13
CA THR A 347 -6.78 10.89 23.64
C THR A 347 -7.74 10.29 22.62
N TYR A 348 -7.28 10.13 21.38
CA TYR A 348 -8.03 9.58 20.26
C TYR A 348 -7.47 8.21 19.85
N ALA A 349 -8.28 7.41 19.17
CA ALA A 349 -7.86 6.22 18.44
C ALA A 349 -8.41 6.28 17.01
N TRP A 350 -7.74 5.62 16.08
CA TRP A 350 -8.20 5.49 14.71
C TRP A 350 -9.43 4.58 14.63
N ALA A 351 -10.36 4.92 13.74
CA ALA A 351 -11.54 4.13 13.47
C ALA A 351 -11.88 4.15 11.97
N VAL A 352 -12.46 3.07 11.46
CA VAL A 352 -12.94 2.95 10.08
C VAL A 352 -14.45 3.16 10.04
N PHE A 353 -14.92 4.09 9.19
CA PHE A 353 -16.33 4.40 9.01
C PHE A 353 -16.93 3.56 7.88
N PHE A 354 -17.64 2.48 8.20
CA PHE A 354 -18.20 1.58 7.18
C PHE A 354 -19.39 2.16 6.39
N ASN A 355 -19.76 3.43 6.55
CA ASN A 355 -20.61 4.09 5.55
C ASN A 355 -19.90 4.21 4.19
N SER A 356 -18.60 4.55 4.24
CA SER A 356 -17.80 4.97 3.08
C SER A 356 -16.37 4.42 3.07
N GLY A 357 -15.89 3.79 4.14
CA GLY A 357 -14.53 3.26 4.24
C GLY A 357 -13.48 4.30 4.64
N LEU A 358 -13.91 5.44 5.18
CA LEU A 358 -13.05 6.52 5.66
C LEU A 358 -12.38 6.17 6.98
N ILE A 359 -11.21 6.73 7.23
CA ILE A 359 -10.53 6.62 8.52
C ILE A 359 -10.60 7.96 9.24
N GLY A 360 -11.04 7.93 10.49
CA GLY A 360 -11.16 9.12 11.33
C GLY A 360 -10.69 8.85 12.76
N GLY A 361 -10.10 9.86 13.39
CA GLY A 361 -9.79 9.83 14.81
C GLY A 361 -11.06 10.01 15.62
N ASN A 362 -11.26 9.17 16.64
CA ASN A 362 -12.36 9.29 17.59
C ASN A 362 -11.83 9.26 19.04
N GLY A 363 -12.44 10.04 19.93
CA GLY A 363 -12.05 10.06 21.34
C GLY A 363 -12.21 8.69 22.01
N LYS A 364 -11.19 8.20 22.72
CA LYS A 364 -11.15 6.84 23.30
C LYS A 364 -12.27 6.57 24.33
N SER A 365 -12.89 7.62 24.87
CA SER A 365 -14.05 7.56 25.76
C SER A 365 -15.39 7.35 25.03
N ASN A 366 -15.47 7.60 23.72
CA ASN A 366 -16.68 7.37 22.93
C ASN A 366 -16.96 5.87 22.80
N THR A 367 -18.21 5.51 22.47
CA THR A 367 -18.58 4.11 22.20
C THR A 367 -18.76 3.88 20.71
N LEU A 368 -17.93 3.03 20.10
CA LEU A 368 -18.01 2.65 18.68
C LEU A 368 -18.13 1.13 18.52
N TYR A 369 -18.46 0.68 17.31
CA TYR A 369 -18.59 -0.74 17.01
C TYR A 369 -17.22 -1.43 16.98
N VAL A 370 -17.23 -2.76 17.08
CA VAL A 370 -16.00 -3.57 17.14
C VAL A 370 -16.11 -4.76 16.20
N ARG A 371 -15.03 -5.02 15.47
CA ARG A 371 -14.82 -6.27 14.73
C ARG A 371 -13.42 -6.76 15.03
N CYS A 372 -13.32 -7.98 15.54
CA CYS A 372 -12.03 -8.55 15.88
C CYS A 372 -11.37 -9.23 14.68
N VAL A 373 -10.04 -9.28 14.74
CA VAL A 373 -9.19 -9.99 13.79
C VAL A 373 -8.29 -10.96 14.56
N ALA A 374 -7.92 -12.04 13.91
CA ALA A 374 -6.90 -12.98 14.35
C ALA A 374 -5.81 -13.07 13.29
N GLY A 375 -4.59 -13.39 13.73
CA GLY A 375 -3.48 -13.67 12.81
C GLY A 375 -3.76 -14.87 11.90
N PRO A 376 -2.97 -15.03 10.83
CA PRO A 376 -3.05 -16.16 9.91
C PRO A 376 -2.94 -17.53 10.59
#